data_AF-A0A8T5BYD1-F1
#
_entry.id   AF-A0A8T5BYD1-F1
#
_cell.length_a   1.000
_cell.length_b   1.000
_cell.length_c   1.000
_cell.angle_alpha   90.00
_cell.angle_beta   90.00
_cell.angle_gamma   90.00
#
_symmetry.space_group_name_H-M   'P 1'
#
loop_
_entity.id
_entity.type
_entity.pdbx_description
1 polymer ?
#
loop_
_entity_poly.entity_id
_entity_poly.type
_entity_poly.pdbx_seq_one_letter_code
_entity_poly.pdbx_strand_id
1 'polypeptide(L)'
;MYTKGITIMLIALTVFATIKLVKASPDTYYLEDGNILTTTPPSNPFTRVPIGGGSTYTNTWLSSTVSGNINGGSYQFTFWMSATAGKVNVTVSFTFGYFYNGRYYPIASASESRTLGTSAQSYSLTANGGSVSIPEGSQLYLNVSIQNNHPAQTAYFYYSGSTYNTRIITPSIVVPEFPAGFFMLTPMLLAIYLFLRHCPKKALTS
;
A
#
# COMPACT_ATOMS: atom_id res chain seq x y z
N MET A 1 14.34 45.25 28.06
CA MET A 1 14.38 44.84 26.64
C MET A 1 14.24 43.32 26.62
N TYR A 2 13.06 42.82 26.27
CA TYR A 2 12.76 41.38 26.21
C TYR A 2 12.80 40.95 24.74
N THR A 3 13.86 40.27 24.32
CA THR A 3 13.94 39.65 23.00
C THR A 3 13.36 38.25 23.10
N LYS A 4 12.11 38.09 22.66
CA LYS A 4 11.41 36.81 22.59
C LYS A 4 12.12 35.90 21.58
N GLY A 5 12.65 34.78 22.05
CA GLY A 5 13.11 33.69 21.20
C GLY A 5 11.91 33.00 20.54
N ILE A 6 11.84 33.07 19.21
CA ILE A 6 10.88 32.32 18.42
C ILE A 6 11.42 30.89 18.31
N THR A 7 10.83 29.98 19.08
CA THR A 7 10.97 28.53 18.88
C THR A 7 10.36 28.20 17.52
N ILE A 8 11.20 28.02 16.51
CA ILE A 8 10.79 27.45 15.22
C ILE A 8 10.53 25.97 15.47
N MET A 9 9.30 25.64 15.84
CA MET A 9 8.79 24.28 15.85
C MET A 9 8.76 23.82 14.39
N LEU A 10 9.77 23.05 14.00
CA LEU A 10 9.90 22.44 12.69
C LEU A 10 8.74 21.44 12.53
N ILE A 11 7.61 21.91 12.03
CA ILE A 11 6.56 21.05 11.51
C ILE A 11 7.19 20.35 10.32
N ALA A 12 7.55 19.08 10.50
CA ALA A 12 7.81 18.19 9.39
C ALA A 12 6.55 18.16 8.54
N LEU A 13 6.52 19.00 7.51
CA LEU A 13 5.52 18.97 6.47
C LEU A 13 5.77 17.67 5.71
N THR A 14 5.14 16.58 6.19
CA THR A 14 5.08 15.33 5.46
C THR A 14 4.28 15.63 4.21
N VAL A 15 4.98 16.00 3.14
CA VAL A 15 4.42 16.05 1.80
C VAL A 15 3.99 14.62 1.51
N PHE A 16 2.69 14.34 1.63
CA PHE A 16 2.09 13.13 1.10
C PHE A 16 2.28 13.21 -0.42
N ALA A 17 3.43 12.74 -0.91
CA ALA A 17 3.54 12.38 -2.32
C ALA A 17 2.38 11.41 -2.60
N THR A 18 1.56 11.74 -3.59
CA THR A 18 0.29 11.10 -3.95
C THR A 18 0.49 9.70 -4.54
N ILE A 19 1.36 8.88 -3.92
CA ILE A 19 1.71 7.55 -4.36
C ILE A 19 0.84 6.56 -3.58
N LYS A 20 0.03 5.77 -4.27
CA LYS A 20 -0.95 4.85 -3.68
C LYS A 20 -0.56 3.39 -3.91
N LEU A 21 -0.97 2.52 -2.98
CA LEU A 21 -0.95 1.08 -3.18
C LEU A 21 -2.21 0.68 -3.96
N VAL A 22 -2.05 0.21 -5.20
CA VAL A 22 -3.16 -0.05 -6.13
C VAL A 22 -3.26 -1.53 -6.44
N LYS A 23 -4.45 -2.09 -6.26
CA LYS A 23 -4.73 -3.49 -6.57
C LYS A 23 -4.68 -3.72 -8.07
N ALA A 24 -3.87 -4.67 -8.52
CA ALA A 24 -3.73 -5.04 -9.92
C ALA A 24 -4.35 -6.41 -10.24
N SER A 25 -4.29 -7.33 -9.28
CA SER A 25 -4.90 -8.65 -9.36
C SER A 25 -5.29 -9.08 -7.94
N PRO A 26 -5.95 -10.24 -7.74
CA PRO A 26 -6.30 -10.73 -6.39
C PRO A 26 -5.11 -10.76 -5.40
N ASP A 27 -3.90 -10.97 -5.93
CA ASP A 27 -2.69 -11.30 -5.19
C ASP A 27 -1.56 -10.27 -5.42
N THR A 28 -1.80 -9.20 -6.16
CA THR A 28 -0.74 -8.25 -6.56
C THR A 28 -1.18 -6.81 -6.42
N TYR A 29 -0.30 -6.02 -5.82
CA TYR A 29 -0.44 -4.58 -5.67
C TYR A 29 0.78 -3.86 -6.24
N TYR A 30 0.55 -2.78 -6.98
CA TYR A 30 1.60 -1.88 -7.49
C TYR A 30 1.65 -0.58 -6.69
N LEU A 31 2.81 0.06 -6.71
CA LEU A 31 2.92 1.46 -6.30
C LEU A 31 2.60 2.34 -7.51
N GLU A 32 1.55 3.15 -7.43
CA GLU A 32 1.20 4.13 -8.45
C GLU A 32 1.57 5.52 -7.94
N ASP A 33 2.50 6.20 -8.62
CA ASP A 33 2.74 7.63 -8.44
C ASP A 33 1.66 8.37 -9.23
N GLY A 34 1.06 9.43 -8.69
CA GLY A 34 -0.11 10.14 -9.24
C GLY A 34 0.06 10.80 -10.63
N ASN A 35 1.03 10.37 -11.43
CA ASN A 35 1.21 10.70 -12.82
C ASN A 35 0.56 9.61 -13.72
N ILE A 36 -0.39 10.08 -14.53
CA ILE A 36 -1.15 9.42 -15.59
C ILE A 36 -0.52 8.12 -16.11
N LEU A 37 -1.29 7.03 -16.06
CA LEU A 37 -1.09 5.82 -16.87
C LEU A 37 -1.07 6.21 -18.37
N THR A 38 0.10 6.54 -18.92
CA THR A 38 0.24 6.73 -20.36
C THR A 38 0.35 5.36 -21.02
N THR A 39 -0.48 5.10 -22.03
CA THR A 39 -0.50 3.87 -22.84
C THR A 39 0.70 3.74 -23.79
N THR A 40 1.59 4.74 -23.81
CA THR A 40 2.87 4.68 -24.52
C THR A 40 3.98 4.37 -23.51
N PRO A 41 4.77 3.30 -23.69
CA PRO A 41 5.92 3.03 -22.86
C PRO A 41 6.90 4.20 -23.00
N PRO A 42 7.24 4.92 -21.92
CA PRO A 42 8.31 5.89 -22.02
C PRO A 42 9.62 5.11 -22.25
N SER A 43 10.47 5.61 -23.11
CA SER A 43 11.76 4.97 -23.43
C SER A 43 12.74 4.93 -22.25
N ASN A 44 12.44 5.58 -21.11
CA ASN A 44 13.12 5.41 -19.81
C ASN A 44 12.40 6.23 -18.69
N PRO A 45 11.52 5.70 -17.83
CA PRO A 45 10.82 6.55 -16.85
C PRO A 45 10.80 6.01 -15.42
N PHE A 46 11.89 5.46 -14.88
CA PHE A 46 11.84 5.19 -13.44
C PHE A 46 11.85 6.51 -12.65
N THR A 47 10.82 6.79 -11.85
CA THR A 47 10.99 7.77 -10.77
C THR A 47 12.06 7.23 -9.83
N ARG A 48 13.21 7.91 -9.78
CA ARG A 48 14.37 7.51 -9.00
C ARG A 48 14.48 8.38 -7.75
N VAL A 49 14.73 7.75 -6.61
CA VAL A 49 15.04 8.43 -5.35
C VAL A 49 16.51 8.25 -5.03
N PRO A 50 17.30 9.33 -4.96
CA PRO A 50 18.67 9.26 -4.46
C PRO A 50 18.67 9.02 -2.94
N ILE A 51 19.51 8.10 -2.50
CA ILE A 51 19.76 7.78 -1.09
C ILE A 51 21.23 8.07 -0.83
N GLY A 52 21.50 9.18 -0.15
CA GLY A 52 22.85 9.63 0.16
C GLY A 52 23.66 8.60 0.96
N GLY A 53 24.98 8.72 0.93
CA GLY A 53 25.86 7.85 1.73
C GLY A 53 25.55 7.96 3.23
N GLY A 54 25.52 6.82 3.92
CA GLY A 54 25.18 6.72 5.34
C GLY A 54 23.74 7.12 5.69
N SER A 55 22.89 7.38 4.68
CA SER A 55 21.54 7.88 4.87
C SER A 55 20.50 6.75 4.77
N THR A 56 19.34 7.00 5.36
CA THR A 56 18.19 6.10 5.26
C THR A 56 17.07 6.79 4.49
N TYR A 57 16.53 6.10 3.50
CA TYR A 57 15.27 6.45 2.87
C TYR A 57 14.15 5.61 3.48
N THR A 58 13.05 6.25 3.84
CA THR A 58 11.85 5.55 4.32
C THR A 58 10.63 6.15 3.64
N ASN A 59 9.76 5.28 3.14
CA ASN A 59 8.49 5.69 2.58
C ASN A 59 7.39 4.70 2.93
N THR A 60 6.17 5.20 2.94
CA THR A 60 4.96 4.50 3.32
C THR A 60 3.90 4.72 2.24
N TRP A 61 3.24 3.62 1.89
CA TRP A 61 2.11 3.63 0.95
C TRP A 61 0.88 3.05 1.61
N LEU A 62 -0.25 3.71 1.34
CA LEU A 62 -1.57 3.28 1.78
C LEU A 62 -2.43 2.94 0.57
N SER A 63 -3.28 1.93 0.71
CA SER A 63 -4.35 1.66 -0.26
C SER A 63 -5.58 2.53 0.00
N SER A 64 -6.56 2.46 -0.90
CA SER A 64 -7.95 2.77 -0.56
C SER A 64 -8.45 1.86 0.57
N THR A 65 -9.61 2.17 1.13
CA THR A 65 -10.25 1.34 2.14
C THR A 65 -10.49 -0.09 1.63
N VAL A 66 -10.26 -1.06 2.50
CA VAL A 66 -10.38 -2.51 2.26
C VAL A 66 -11.01 -3.20 3.46
N SER A 67 -11.51 -4.41 3.24
CA SER A 67 -11.98 -5.34 4.27
C SER A 67 -11.78 -6.77 3.78
N GLY A 68 -11.79 -7.75 4.70
CA GLY A 68 -11.81 -9.17 4.37
C GLY A 68 -10.78 -10.01 5.08
N ASN A 69 -10.41 -11.13 4.49
CA ASN A 69 -9.44 -12.05 5.07
C ASN A 69 -8.23 -12.17 4.16
N ILE A 70 -7.04 -12.12 4.74
CA ILE A 70 -5.80 -12.51 4.05
C ILE A 70 -5.41 -13.89 4.56
N ASN A 71 -5.12 -14.80 3.64
CA ASN A 71 -4.58 -16.10 3.99
C ASN A 71 -3.11 -15.99 4.41
N GLY A 72 -2.66 -16.86 5.31
CA GLY A 72 -1.25 -17.02 5.61
C GLY A 72 -0.48 -17.47 4.36
N GLY A 73 0.74 -17.00 4.21
CA GLY A 73 1.56 -17.32 3.05
C GLY A 73 2.74 -16.39 2.83
N SER A 74 3.30 -16.47 1.63
CA SER A 74 4.49 -15.73 1.22
C SER A 74 4.12 -14.37 0.63
N TYR A 75 4.79 -13.33 1.12
CA TYR A 75 4.72 -11.96 0.65
C TYR A 75 6.03 -11.65 -0.06
N GLN A 76 5.97 -11.27 -1.33
CA GLN A 76 7.15 -10.92 -2.11
C GLN A 76 7.12 -9.46 -2.51
N PHE A 77 8.07 -8.67 -1.99
CA PHE A 77 8.30 -7.31 -2.40
C PHE A 77 9.40 -7.28 -3.47
N THR A 78 9.03 -6.93 -4.71
CA THR A 78 9.97 -6.78 -5.84
C THR A 78 10.20 -5.32 -6.14
N PHE A 79 11.46 -4.91 -6.19
CA PHE A 79 11.89 -3.53 -6.35
C PHE A 79 13.17 -3.43 -7.17
N TRP A 80 13.52 -2.22 -7.58
CA TRP A 80 14.68 -1.95 -8.43
C TRP A 80 15.64 -0.98 -7.75
N MET A 81 16.93 -1.27 -7.83
CA MET A 81 17.98 -0.41 -7.26
C MET A 81 19.25 -0.40 -8.09
N SER A 82 20.03 0.67 -7.94
CA SER A 82 21.38 0.81 -8.48
C SER A 82 22.27 1.64 -7.55
N ALA A 83 23.56 1.63 -7.81
CA ALA A 83 24.55 2.51 -7.22
C ALA A 83 25.01 3.58 -8.21
N THR A 84 25.47 4.72 -7.71
CA THR A 84 26.08 5.77 -8.55
C THR A 84 27.42 5.31 -9.15
N ALA A 85 28.22 4.59 -8.36
CA ALA A 85 29.52 4.09 -8.76
C ALA A 85 29.90 2.88 -7.90
N GLY A 86 30.71 1.97 -8.44
CA GLY A 86 31.25 0.84 -7.69
C GLY A 86 30.18 -0.10 -7.13
N LYS A 87 30.47 -0.65 -5.94
CA LYS A 87 29.56 -1.55 -5.20
C LYS A 87 29.09 -0.86 -3.93
N VAL A 88 27.79 -0.64 -3.80
CA VAL A 88 27.16 -0.03 -2.61
C VAL A 88 26.40 -1.09 -1.84
N ASN A 89 26.70 -1.25 -0.55
CA ASN A 89 25.91 -2.11 0.33
C ASN A 89 24.72 -1.32 0.88
N VAL A 90 23.52 -1.86 0.69
CA VAL A 90 22.30 -1.32 1.27
C VAL A 90 21.62 -2.39 2.12
N THR A 91 20.90 -1.98 3.16
CA THR A 91 19.95 -2.84 3.85
C THR A 91 18.55 -2.38 3.47
N VAL A 92 17.79 -3.27 2.83
CA VAL A 92 16.41 -3.02 2.44
C VAL A 92 15.52 -3.76 3.42
N SER A 93 14.50 -3.08 3.92
CA SER A 93 13.48 -3.67 4.78
C SER A 93 12.12 -3.28 4.24
N PHE A 94 11.16 -4.21 4.32
CA PHE A 94 9.76 -3.88 4.12
C PHE A 94 8.91 -4.42 5.26
N THR A 95 7.83 -3.72 5.56
CA THR A 95 6.78 -4.19 6.46
C THR A 95 5.44 -3.99 5.77
N PHE A 96 4.65 -5.06 5.69
CA PHE A 96 3.32 -5.07 5.12
C PHE A 96 2.29 -5.37 6.22
N GLY A 97 1.18 -4.65 6.20
CA GLY A 97 0.11 -4.82 7.15
C GLY A 97 -1.12 -3.99 6.80
N TYR A 98 -1.90 -3.61 7.81
CA TYR A 98 -3.04 -2.72 7.64
C TYR A 98 -3.11 -1.67 8.75
N PHE A 99 -3.67 -0.51 8.43
CA PHE A 99 -4.07 0.51 9.38
C PHE A 99 -5.56 0.40 9.67
N TYR A 100 -5.92 0.42 10.95
CA TYR A 100 -7.31 0.44 11.41
C TYR A 100 -7.40 1.26 12.70
N ASN A 101 -8.38 2.18 12.77
CA ASN A 101 -8.58 3.09 13.91
C ASN A 101 -7.31 3.82 14.36
N GLY A 102 -6.53 4.34 13.40
CA GLY A 102 -5.29 5.09 13.67
C GLY A 102 -4.11 4.24 14.14
N ARG A 103 -4.24 2.90 14.16
CA ARG A 103 -3.19 1.97 14.58
C ARG A 103 -2.75 1.05 13.44
N TYR A 104 -1.45 0.79 13.38
CA TYR A 104 -0.85 -0.15 12.43
C TYR A 104 -0.81 -1.57 13.01
N TYR A 105 -1.14 -2.54 12.17
CA TYR A 105 -1.11 -3.97 12.45
C TYR A 105 -0.22 -4.68 11.43
N PRO A 106 1.00 -5.10 11.81
CA PRO A 106 1.92 -5.79 10.91
C PRO A 106 1.44 -7.21 10.62
N ILE A 107 1.63 -7.66 9.37
CA ILE A 107 1.33 -9.02 8.93
C ILE A 107 2.61 -9.74 8.51
N ALA A 108 3.47 -9.07 7.74
CA ALA A 108 4.69 -9.64 7.20
C ALA A 108 5.79 -8.58 7.15
N SER A 109 7.02 -8.99 7.44
CA SER A 109 8.18 -8.11 7.35
C SER A 109 9.41 -8.90 6.96
N ALA A 110 10.27 -8.31 6.15
CA ALA A 110 11.59 -8.86 5.86
C ALA A 110 12.62 -7.73 5.81
N SER A 111 13.87 -8.11 6.05
CA SER A 111 15.02 -7.23 5.91
C SER A 111 16.20 -8.03 5.37
N GLU A 112 16.88 -7.48 4.37
CA GLU A 112 18.03 -8.14 3.76
C GLU A 112 19.06 -7.10 3.31
N SER A 113 20.33 -7.45 3.41
CA SER A 113 21.41 -6.64 2.84
C SER A 113 21.67 -7.03 1.39
N ARG A 114 21.88 -6.04 0.54
CA ARG A 114 22.17 -6.20 -0.89
C ARG A 114 23.41 -5.39 -1.27
N THR A 115 24.21 -5.92 -2.17
CA THR A 115 25.29 -5.18 -2.82
C THR A 115 24.80 -4.76 -4.21
N LEU A 116 24.69 -3.45 -4.42
CA LEU A 116 24.24 -2.84 -5.65
C LEU A 116 25.41 -2.62 -6.61
N GLY A 117 25.19 -2.88 -7.90
CA GLY A 117 26.07 -2.43 -8.98
C GLY A 117 25.59 -1.12 -9.60
N THR A 118 26.33 -0.64 -10.59
CA THR A 118 26.01 0.62 -11.29
C THR A 118 24.79 0.52 -12.21
N SER A 119 24.45 -0.68 -12.65
CA SER A 119 23.24 -0.93 -13.45
C SER A 119 22.04 -1.17 -12.53
N ALA A 120 20.89 -0.62 -12.89
CA ALA A 120 19.64 -0.94 -12.20
C ALA A 120 19.31 -2.42 -12.35
N GLN A 121 19.05 -3.08 -11.24
CA GLN A 121 18.67 -4.48 -11.19
C GLN A 121 17.42 -4.66 -10.33
N SER A 122 16.66 -5.71 -10.64
CA SER A 122 15.53 -6.12 -9.82
C SER A 122 16.00 -6.99 -8.67
N TYR A 123 15.38 -6.79 -7.53
CA TYR A 123 15.58 -7.57 -6.33
C TYR A 123 14.23 -7.91 -5.73
N SER A 124 14.20 -9.01 -4.99
CA SER A 124 13.02 -9.40 -4.22
C SER A 124 13.41 -9.64 -2.77
N LEU A 125 12.53 -9.22 -1.87
CA LEU A 125 12.51 -9.66 -0.48
C LEU A 125 11.25 -10.51 -0.27
N THR A 126 11.40 -11.58 0.49
CA THR A 126 10.29 -12.48 0.82
C THR A 126 10.10 -12.57 2.32
N ALA A 127 8.86 -12.43 2.76
CA ALA A 127 8.44 -12.60 4.15
C ALA A 127 7.29 -13.60 4.22
N ASN A 128 7.24 -14.39 5.29
CA ASN A 128 6.04 -15.18 5.59
C ASN A 128 5.14 -14.36 6.53
N GLY A 129 3.85 -14.35 6.26
CA GLY A 129 2.85 -13.72 7.11
C GLY A 129 1.74 -14.69 7.51
N GLY A 130 1.06 -14.36 8.60
CA GLY A 130 -0.07 -15.13 9.12
C GLY A 130 -1.39 -14.79 8.42
N SER A 131 -2.39 -15.65 8.61
CA SER A 131 -3.77 -15.33 8.24
C SER A 131 -4.31 -14.22 9.13
N VAL A 132 -5.03 -13.26 8.56
CA VAL A 132 -5.62 -12.15 9.32
C VAL A 132 -6.98 -11.76 8.77
N SER A 133 -7.87 -11.32 9.67
CA SER A 133 -9.11 -10.65 9.31
C SER A 133 -8.90 -9.14 9.36
N ILE A 134 -9.11 -8.48 8.23
CA ILE A 134 -9.06 -7.04 8.03
C ILE A 134 -10.45 -6.47 8.31
N PRO A 135 -10.61 -5.66 9.38
CA PRO A 135 -11.86 -4.98 9.67
C PRO A 135 -12.27 -4.02 8.55
N GLU A 136 -13.57 -3.78 8.42
CA GLU A 136 -14.10 -2.76 7.51
C GLU A 136 -13.54 -1.37 7.84
N GLY A 137 -13.23 -0.59 6.80
CA GLY A 137 -12.63 0.73 6.94
C GLY A 137 -11.11 0.72 7.15
N SER A 138 -10.46 -0.43 7.04
CA SER A 138 -9.00 -0.52 7.11
C SER A 138 -8.35 -0.06 5.80
N GLN A 139 -7.06 0.29 5.85
CA GLN A 139 -6.23 0.53 4.66
C GLN A 139 -5.03 -0.40 4.70
N LEU A 140 -4.67 -1.03 3.57
CA LEU A 140 -3.41 -1.74 3.47
C LEU A 140 -2.26 -0.75 3.59
N TYR A 141 -1.20 -1.19 4.24
CA TYR A 141 -0.02 -0.41 4.54
C TYR A 141 1.23 -1.16 4.09
N LEU A 142 2.06 -0.49 3.30
CA LEU A 142 3.41 -0.93 2.99
C LEU A 142 4.39 0.15 3.47
N ASN A 143 5.35 -0.24 4.29
CA ASN A 143 6.52 0.58 4.58
C ASN A 143 7.75 -0.06 3.97
N VAL A 144 8.58 0.76 3.33
CA VAL A 144 9.90 0.35 2.84
C VAL A 144 10.92 1.29 3.45
N SER A 145 11.98 0.70 4.01
CA SER A 145 13.15 1.39 4.51
C SER A 145 14.38 0.89 3.79
N ILE A 146 15.25 1.80 3.38
CA ILE A 146 16.49 1.49 2.68
C ILE A 146 17.60 2.27 3.35
N GLN A 147 18.46 1.55 4.04
CA GLN A 147 19.67 2.11 4.64
C GLN A 147 20.83 1.96 3.66
N ASN A 148 21.42 3.07 3.26
CA ASN A 148 22.67 3.06 2.51
C ASN A 148 23.85 2.96 3.48
N ASN A 149 24.45 1.78 3.53
CA ASN A 149 25.56 1.50 4.45
C ASN A 149 26.91 1.99 3.91
N HIS A 150 26.96 2.52 2.68
CA HIS A 150 28.18 3.11 2.14
C HIS A 150 28.30 4.57 2.59
N PRO A 151 29.45 5.02 3.12
CA PRO A 151 29.58 6.36 3.72
C PRO A 151 29.48 7.52 2.71
N ALA A 152 29.97 7.35 1.48
CA ALA A 152 30.07 8.44 0.51
C ALA A 152 29.31 8.25 -0.82
N GLN A 153 28.91 7.03 -1.17
CA GLN A 153 28.29 6.74 -2.47
C GLN A 153 26.77 6.79 -2.35
N THR A 154 26.11 7.28 -3.39
CA THR A 154 24.64 7.35 -3.45
C THR A 154 24.08 6.08 -4.08
N ALA A 155 23.04 5.51 -3.46
CA ALA A 155 22.19 4.49 -4.06
C ALA A 155 20.95 5.14 -4.69
N TYR A 156 20.34 4.48 -5.67
CA TYR A 156 19.07 4.89 -6.25
C TYR A 156 18.03 3.80 -6.04
N PHE A 157 16.87 4.19 -5.56
CA PHE A 157 15.68 3.35 -5.51
C PHE A 157 14.69 3.78 -6.59
N TYR A 158 14.12 2.82 -7.30
CA TYR A 158 13.20 3.06 -8.40
C TYR A 158 11.83 2.45 -8.07
N TYR A 159 10.76 3.23 -8.21
CA TYR A 159 9.43 2.79 -7.74
C TYR A 159 8.25 2.95 -8.72
N SER A 160 8.39 3.64 -9.85
CA SER A 160 7.32 3.80 -10.85
C SER A 160 7.89 3.99 -12.25
N GLY A 161 7.30 3.37 -13.28
CA GLY A 161 7.59 3.65 -14.70
C GLY A 161 7.66 2.46 -15.65
N SER A 162 6.51 2.05 -16.22
CA SER A 162 6.30 1.09 -17.35
C SER A 162 6.93 -0.31 -17.28
N THR A 163 6.13 -1.33 -17.66
CA THR A 163 6.39 -2.79 -17.77
C THR A 163 6.96 -3.51 -16.54
N TYR A 164 7.62 -2.81 -15.61
CA TYR A 164 8.34 -3.37 -14.47
C TYR A 164 8.17 -2.52 -13.20
N ASN A 165 6.92 -2.36 -12.75
CA ASN A 165 6.61 -1.60 -11.54
C ASN A 165 7.12 -2.31 -10.27
N THR A 166 7.58 -1.51 -9.30
CA THR A 166 7.78 -2.00 -7.92
C THR A 166 6.44 -2.49 -7.40
N ARG A 167 6.43 -3.73 -6.92
CA ARG A 167 5.21 -4.46 -6.60
C ARG A 167 5.36 -5.24 -5.32
N ILE A 168 4.22 -5.50 -4.70
CA ILE A 168 4.10 -6.52 -3.67
C ILE A 168 3.11 -7.57 -4.12
N ILE A 169 3.55 -8.82 -4.10
CA ILE A 169 2.70 -9.99 -4.26
C ILE A 169 2.33 -10.46 -2.85
N THR A 170 1.04 -10.60 -2.60
CA THR A 170 0.47 -11.05 -1.33
C THR A 170 -0.24 -12.38 -1.54
N PRO A 171 -0.42 -13.21 -0.49
CA PRO A 171 -1.47 -14.21 -0.51
C PRO A 171 -2.82 -13.56 -0.82
N SER A 172 -3.74 -14.32 -1.42
CA SER A 172 -5.03 -13.78 -1.86
C SER A 172 -5.78 -13.09 -0.73
N ILE A 173 -6.25 -11.88 -1.03
CA ILE A 173 -7.15 -11.12 -0.15
C ILE A 173 -8.58 -11.42 -0.58
N VAL A 174 -9.26 -12.22 0.24
CA VAL A 174 -10.67 -12.57 0.04
C VAL A 174 -11.50 -11.50 0.72
N VAL A 175 -12.01 -10.57 -0.08
CA VAL A 175 -13.00 -9.59 0.41
C VAL A 175 -14.31 -10.35 0.62
N PRO A 176 -15.05 -10.17 1.73
CA PRO A 176 -16.37 -10.72 1.85
C PRO A 176 -17.18 -10.03 0.77
N GLU A 177 -17.69 -10.77 -0.20
CA GLU A 177 -18.73 -10.26 -1.05
C GLU A 177 -19.87 -9.88 -0.10
N PHE A 178 -20.07 -8.59 0.17
CA PHE A 178 -21.31 -8.19 0.83
C PHE A 178 -22.43 -8.75 -0.04
N PRO A 179 -23.34 -9.55 0.54
CA PRO A 179 -24.31 -10.24 -0.26
C PRO A 179 -25.13 -9.17 -0.97
N ALA A 180 -25.32 -9.34 -2.26
CA ALA A 180 -26.35 -8.67 -3.05
C ALA A 180 -27.78 -8.82 -2.43
N GLY A 181 -27.93 -9.45 -1.26
CA GLY A 181 -29.12 -9.51 -0.43
C GLY A 181 -29.59 -8.17 0.14
N PHE A 182 -28.74 -7.14 0.30
CA PHE A 182 -29.25 -5.81 0.65
C PHE A 182 -30.02 -5.14 -0.50
N PHE A 183 -29.66 -5.44 -1.75
CA PHE A 183 -30.42 -4.99 -2.92
C PHE A 183 -31.71 -5.78 -3.15
N MET A 184 -31.88 -6.96 -2.55
CA MET A 184 -33.14 -7.73 -2.58
C MET A 184 -34.07 -7.42 -1.39
N LEU A 185 -33.52 -7.02 -0.23
CA LEU A 185 -34.32 -6.63 0.94
C LEU A 185 -35.11 -5.34 0.69
N THR A 186 -34.55 -4.37 -0.03
CA THR A 186 -35.22 -3.09 -0.34
C THR A 186 -36.47 -3.26 -1.20
N PRO A 187 -36.46 -3.99 -2.35
CA PRO A 187 -37.68 -4.25 -3.11
C PRO A 187 -38.63 -5.20 -2.38
N MET A 188 -38.14 -6.14 -1.57
CA MET A 188 -39.01 -7.03 -0.77
C MET A 188 -39.76 -6.28 0.32
N LEU A 189 -39.08 -5.39 1.08
CA LEU A 189 -39.72 -4.53 2.06
C LEU A 189 -40.70 -3.55 1.40
N LEU A 190 -40.37 -3.02 0.23
CA LEU A 190 -41.28 -2.18 -0.56
C LEU A 190 -42.50 -2.98 -1.04
N ALA A 191 -42.32 -4.22 -1.49
CA ALA A 191 -43.41 -5.10 -1.91
C ALA A 191 -44.32 -5.49 -0.74
N ILE A 192 -43.75 -5.82 0.44
CA ILE A 192 -44.52 -6.08 1.67
C ILE A 192 -45.29 -4.83 2.09
N TYR A 193 -44.66 -3.65 2.05
CA TYR A 193 -45.33 -2.39 2.37
C TYR A 193 -46.49 -2.11 1.40
N LEU A 194 -46.29 -2.29 0.09
CA LEU A 194 -47.34 -2.12 -0.91
C LEU A 194 -48.46 -3.15 -0.74
N PHE A 195 -48.14 -4.41 -0.46
CA PHE A 195 -49.11 -5.47 -0.20
C PHE A 195 -49.96 -5.16 1.04
N LEU A 196 -49.34 -4.75 2.15
CA LEU A 196 -50.04 -4.34 3.37
C LEU A 196 -50.93 -3.11 3.15
N ARG A 197 -50.56 -2.20 2.24
CA ARG A 197 -51.38 -1.03 1.89
C ARG A 197 -52.59 -1.37 1.00
N HIS A 198 -52.50 -2.42 0.20
CA HIS A 198 -53.54 -2.83 -0.74
C HIS A 198 -54.38 -4.01 -0.24
N CYS A 199 -54.00 -4.67 0.85
CA CYS A 199 -54.90 -5.60 1.53
C CYS A 199 -56.03 -4.81 2.19
N PRO A 200 -57.30 -5.01 1.78
CA PRO A 200 -58.43 -4.39 2.45
C PRO A 200 -58.48 -4.94 3.88
N LYS A 201 -58.52 -4.03 4.86
CA LYS A 201 -58.81 -4.38 6.26
C LYS A 201 -60.18 -5.05 6.26
N LYS A 202 -60.23 -6.38 6.31
CA LYS A 202 -61.48 -7.07 6.66
C LYS A 202 -61.81 -6.62 8.06
N ALA A 203 -62.82 -5.77 8.18
CA ALA A 203 -63.41 -5.42 9.45
C ALA A 203 -63.84 -6.74 10.11
N LEU A 204 -63.20 -7.11 11.21
CA LEU A 204 -63.76 -8.06 12.14
C LEU A 204 -64.94 -7.36 12.80
N THR A 205 -66.13 -7.53 12.23
CA THR A 205 -67.39 -7.31 12.93
C THR A 205 -67.89 -8.68 13.37
N SER A 206 -67.97 -8.85 14.70
CA SER A 206 -68.64 -9.98 15.36
C SER A 206 -70.13 -9.94 15.16
#